data_AF-A0A7Y2BJ02-F1
#
_entry.id   AF-A0A7Y2BJ02-F1
#
_cell.length_a   1.000
_cell.length_b   1.000
_cell.length_c   1.000
_cell.angle_alpha   90.00
_cell.angle_beta   90.00
_cell.angle_gamma   90.00
#
_symmetry.space_group_name_H-M   'P 1'
#
loop_
_entity.id
_entity.type
_entity.pdbx_description
1 polymer ?
#
loop_
_entity_poly.entity_id
_entity_poly.type
_entity_poly.pdbx_seq_one_letter_code
_entity_poly.pdbx_strand_id
1 'polypeptide(L)'
;MSGDSSPPATTVCPQCGVTGRKVRLITLQALLTKEARERLTDSESYQFCKSQTCEVVYFGKREPTLYHRPDVRVSVFQKSTEPSRLVCYCFEHKVSDIEDEVRRTGASFIPDAIGEQCKAGLDRCEEMNPQGSCCLGNVRQVMKQAQASLGVDAAAGASSEATALPDCCAAPESSAEEGSAQAMPREHNVGMWSAGGALTAGVLSSACCWLPLALIGVGVSAAGVAGFFEAYRIHLLVVTALLLGTGFYFVYVRKPKCAPGEACAVPNPKLQRFNKIMLWTATVFVLGFGAFPNYVGYLLGGAETSVSALSTQVTRTYTITGMTCEGCSTHVKEAVEEIPGVTSAEVSYEKETLRVHLDPDARATDAQIITAVEALGYRATRKEGAS
;
A
#
# COMPACT_ATOMS: atom_id res chain seq x y z
N MET A 1 -39.43 8.95 22.81
CA MET A 1 -38.22 9.61 23.32
C MET A 1 -37.65 8.71 24.41
N SER A 2 -36.88 7.70 24.00
CA SER A 2 -36.20 6.80 24.94
C SER A 2 -34.86 7.46 25.27
N GLY A 3 -34.77 8.09 26.44
CA GLY A 3 -33.53 8.70 26.91
C GLY A 3 -32.45 7.63 27.08
N ASP A 4 -31.31 7.86 26.44
CA ASP A 4 -30.11 7.05 26.62
C ASP A 4 -29.61 7.25 28.06
N SER A 5 -30.03 6.35 28.95
CA SER A 5 -29.63 6.30 30.37
C SER A 5 -28.31 5.54 30.54
N SER A 6 -27.32 5.82 29.71
CA SER A 6 -25.98 5.26 29.85
C SER A 6 -25.23 5.99 31.00
N PRO A 7 -24.60 5.26 31.94
CA PRO A 7 -23.84 5.86 33.04
C PRO A 7 -22.66 6.71 32.53
N PRO A 8 -22.29 7.78 33.27
CA PRO A 8 -21.20 8.67 32.88
C PRO A 8 -19.87 7.94 32.85
N ALA A 9 -19.10 8.17 31.79
CA ALA A 9 -17.85 7.47 31.56
C ALA A 9 -16.76 7.92 32.56
N THR A 10 -16.23 7.00 33.36
CA THR A 10 -15.26 7.27 34.43
C THR A 10 -13.81 7.05 33.99
N THR A 11 -12.92 8.00 34.31
CA THR A 11 -11.47 7.89 34.04
C THR A 11 -10.64 7.71 35.32
N VAL A 12 -11.28 7.74 36.48
CA VAL A 12 -10.68 7.55 37.79
C VAL A 12 -11.03 6.17 38.33
N CYS A 13 -10.07 5.53 38.98
CA CYS A 13 -10.29 4.23 39.58
C CYS A 13 -11.36 4.33 40.67
N PRO A 14 -12.46 3.54 40.61
CA PRO A 14 -13.54 3.62 41.61
C PRO A 14 -13.10 3.30 43.05
N GLN A 15 -12.01 2.54 43.21
CA GLN A 15 -11.52 2.15 44.54
C GLN A 15 -10.54 3.14 45.16
N CYS A 16 -9.63 3.75 44.38
CA CYS A 16 -8.57 4.60 44.93
C CYS A 16 -8.56 6.05 44.42
N GLY A 17 -9.48 6.41 43.51
CA GLY A 17 -9.60 7.77 42.96
C GLY A 17 -8.48 8.19 42.00
N VAL A 18 -7.42 7.38 41.83
CA VAL A 18 -6.32 7.69 40.91
C VAL A 18 -6.79 7.59 39.46
N THR A 19 -6.43 8.58 38.64
CA THR A 19 -6.68 8.57 37.20
C THR A 19 -6.04 7.35 36.54
N GLY A 20 -6.86 6.56 35.85
CA GLY A 20 -6.43 5.40 35.09
C GLY A 20 -5.83 5.78 33.75
N ARG A 21 -5.00 4.87 33.21
CA ARG A 21 -4.44 4.97 31.86
C ARG A 21 -5.23 4.11 30.91
N LYS A 22 -5.59 4.63 29.74
CA LYS A 22 -6.31 3.87 28.72
C LYS A 22 -5.52 2.63 28.32
N VAL A 23 -6.18 1.48 28.30
CA VAL A 23 -5.61 0.20 27.86
C VAL A 23 -6.52 -0.42 26.80
N ARG A 24 -5.94 -1.14 25.84
CA ARG A 24 -6.69 -1.79 24.76
C ARG A 24 -7.27 -3.12 25.21
N LEU A 25 -8.36 -3.55 24.58
CA LEU A 25 -9.03 -4.81 24.87
C LEU A 25 -8.10 -6.02 24.69
N ILE A 26 -7.21 -5.98 23.70
CA ILE A 26 -6.22 -7.05 23.44
C ILE A 26 -5.35 -7.34 24.69
N THR A 27 -4.97 -6.32 25.45
CA THR A 27 -4.19 -6.48 26.68
C THR A 27 -4.97 -7.26 27.74
N LEU A 28 -6.25 -6.95 27.93
CA LEU A 28 -7.09 -7.68 28.88
C LEU A 28 -7.33 -9.11 28.40
N GLN A 29 -7.65 -9.33 27.13
CA GLN A 29 -7.82 -10.66 26.55
C GLN A 29 -6.56 -11.53 26.72
N ALA A 30 -5.39 -10.92 26.58
CA ALA A 30 -4.09 -11.58 26.65
C ALA A 30 -3.57 -11.80 28.08
N LEU A 31 -4.05 -11.06 29.09
CA LEU A 31 -3.50 -11.12 30.45
C LEU A 31 -4.50 -11.54 31.53
N LEU A 32 -5.80 -11.42 31.30
CA LEU A 32 -6.79 -11.90 32.27
C LEU A 32 -6.76 -13.44 32.39
N THR A 33 -7.09 -13.94 33.58
CA THR A 33 -7.38 -15.36 33.82
C THR A 33 -8.58 -15.81 32.98
N LYS A 34 -8.83 -17.11 32.90
CA LYS A 34 -9.93 -17.63 32.10
C LYS A 34 -11.28 -17.12 32.65
N GLU A 35 -11.44 -17.19 33.96
CA GLU A 35 -12.64 -16.83 34.71
C GLU A 35 -12.90 -15.31 34.61
N ALA A 36 -11.84 -14.49 34.72
CA ALA A 36 -11.98 -13.04 34.57
C ALA A 36 -12.35 -12.65 33.14
N ARG A 37 -11.83 -13.35 32.13
CA ARG A 37 -12.09 -13.04 30.72
C ARG A 37 -13.54 -13.29 30.30
N GLU A 38 -14.24 -14.21 30.95
CA GLU A 38 -15.68 -14.44 30.72
C GLU A 38 -16.53 -13.22 31.11
N ARG A 39 -16.00 -12.29 31.92
CA ARG A 39 -16.63 -11.02 32.30
C ARG A 39 -16.31 -9.86 31.34
N LEU A 40 -15.49 -10.08 30.30
CA LEU A 40 -15.17 -9.04 29.32
C LEU A 40 -16.36 -8.74 28.42
N THR A 41 -16.49 -7.46 28.07
CA THR A 41 -17.49 -6.95 27.15
C THR A 41 -16.78 -6.18 26.04
N ASP A 42 -17.05 -6.56 24.77
CA ASP A 42 -16.34 -5.99 23.61
C ASP A 42 -16.67 -4.49 23.37
N SER A 43 -17.72 -3.97 23.99
CA SER A 43 -18.17 -2.57 23.88
C SER A 43 -17.46 -1.62 24.85
N GLU A 44 -16.69 -2.14 25.81
CA GLU A 44 -16.14 -1.34 26.90
C GLU A 44 -14.70 -0.87 26.64
N SER A 45 -14.45 0.40 26.92
CA SER A 45 -13.08 0.91 27.05
C SER A 45 -12.59 0.68 28.47
N TYR A 46 -11.41 0.07 28.62
CA TYR A 46 -10.82 -0.23 29.93
C TYR A 46 -9.71 0.74 30.29
N GLN A 47 -9.47 0.87 31.60
CA GLN A 47 -8.45 1.71 32.20
C GLN A 47 -7.56 0.88 33.13
N PHE A 48 -6.26 1.17 33.14
CA PHE A 48 -5.27 0.58 34.03
C PHE A 48 -5.02 1.48 35.25
N CYS A 49 -5.10 0.93 36.45
CA CYS A 49 -4.83 1.63 37.71
C CYS A 49 -3.37 1.44 38.14
N LYS A 50 -2.58 2.52 38.11
CA LYS A 50 -1.16 2.52 38.49
C LYS A 50 -0.86 2.60 40.00
N SER A 51 -1.89 2.80 40.84
CA SER A 51 -1.68 3.00 42.28
C SER A 51 -1.14 1.74 42.94
N GLN A 52 0.03 1.81 43.58
CA GLN A 52 0.70 0.63 44.15
C GLN A 52 -0.09 -0.03 45.29
N THR A 53 -0.81 0.76 46.09
CA THR A 53 -1.59 0.29 47.25
C THR A 53 -2.99 -0.19 46.89
N CYS A 54 -3.42 -0.04 45.63
CA CYS A 54 -4.75 -0.43 45.18
C CYS A 54 -4.74 -1.81 44.53
N GLU A 55 -5.63 -2.71 44.95
CA GLU A 55 -5.75 -4.07 44.39
C GLU A 55 -6.34 -4.10 42.97
N VAL A 56 -7.07 -3.05 42.56
CA VAL A 56 -7.61 -2.94 41.19
C VAL A 56 -6.47 -2.75 40.20
N VAL A 57 -6.44 -3.61 39.17
CA VAL A 57 -5.55 -3.50 38.02
C VAL A 57 -6.28 -2.84 36.85
N TYR A 58 -7.46 -3.34 36.47
CA TYR A 58 -8.27 -2.78 35.40
C TYR A 58 -9.67 -2.40 35.86
N PHE A 59 -10.25 -1.39 35.24
CA PHE A 59 -11.64 -1.00 35.45
C PHE A 59 -12.30 -0.54 34.14
N GLY A 60 -13.59 -0.87 33.98
CA GLY A 60 -14.41 -0.40 32.86
C GLY A 60 -14.75 1.09 32.98
N LYS A 61 -14.92 1.76 31.83
CA LYS A 61 -15.22 3.20 31.78
C LYS A 61 -16.70 3.48 32.01
N ARG A 62 -17.62 2.70 31.42
CA ARG A 62 -19.07 2.96 31.54
C ARG A 62 -19.68 2.10 32.63
N GLU A 63 -19.39 0.80 32.63
CA GLU A 63 -19.82 -0.10 33.68
C GLU A 63 -18.65 -0.41 34.63
N PRO A 64 -18.86 -0.40 35.97
CA PRO A 64 -17.81 -0.56 36.96
C PRO A 64 -17.36 -2.02 37.10
N THR A 65 -17.03 -2.68 36.00
CA THR A 65 -16.35 -3.99 36.04
C THR A 65 -14.93 -3.77 36.55
N LEU A 66 -14.61 -4.37 37.69
CA LEU A 66 -13.27 -4.31 38.28
C LEU A 66 -12.55 -5.63 38.07
N TYR A 67 -11.25 -5.52 37.78
CA TYR A 67 -10.32 -6.64 37.72
C TYR A 67 -9.19 -6.40 38.70
N HIS A 68 -8.99 -7.34 39.61
CA HIS A 68 -8.01 -7.24 40.70
C HIS A 68 -6.74 -8.00 40.34
N ARG A 69 -5.69 -7.91 41.17
CA ARG A 69 -4.43 -8.63 40.95
C ARG A 69 -4.62 -10.13 40.67
N PRO A 70 -5.48 -10.89 41.39
CA PRO A 70 -5.71 -12.31 41.11
C PRO A 70 -6.39 -12.59 39.76
N ASP A 71 -7.05 -11.60 39.16
CA ASP A 71 -7.67 -11.73 37.84
C ASP A 71 -6.65 -11.64 36.69
N VAL A 72 -5.39 -11.29 36.98
CA VAL A 72 -4.32 -11.09 35.99
C VAL A 72 -3.27 -12.19 36.12
N ARG A 73 -2.93 -12.84 35.01
CA ARG A 73 -2.04 -14.01 34.95
C ARG A 73 -0.57 -13.72 35.30
N VAL A 74 -0.17 -12.46 35.25
CA VAL A 74 1.21 -12.02 35.49
C VAL A 74 1.26 -11.02 36.63
N SER A 75 2.37 -10.97 37.35
CA SER A 75 2.60 -9.95 38.37
C SER A 75 2.61 -8.55 37.75
N VAL A 76 1.89 -7.59 38.32
CA VAL A 76 1.84 -6.22 37.81
C VAL A 76 2.95 -5.37 38.43
N PHE A 77 3.84 -4.80 37.60
CA PHE A 77 5.02 -4.03 38.02
C PHE A 77 4.69 -2.94 39.06
N GLN A 78 3.64 -2.14 38.82
CA GLN A 78 3.22 -1.07 39.74
C GLN A 78 2.70 -1.57 41.09
N LYS A 79 2.30 -2.84 41.20
CA LYS A 79 1.59 -3.41 42.36
C LYS A 79 2.48 -4.30 43.23
N SER A 80 3.76 -4.42 42.89
CA SER A 80 4.74 -5.21 43.64
C SER A 80 5.98 -4.36 43.95
N THR A 81 6.59 -4.63 45.08
CA THR A 81 7.89 -4.08 45.50
C THR A 81 9.00 -5.14 45.44
N GLU A 82 8.68 -6.39 45.07
CA GLU A 82 9.67 -7.46 45.02
C GLU A 82 10.76 -7.17 43.97
N PRO A 83 12.05 -7.35 44.28
CA PRO A 83 13.14 -7.15 43.32
C PRO A 83 13.01 -8.05 42.09
N SER A 84 12.49 -9.26 42.26
CA SER A 84 12.26 -10.25 41.22
C SER A 84 11.08 -9.92 40.29
N ARG A 85 10.32 -8.84 40.54
CA ARG A 85 9.20 -8.47 39.68
C ARG A 85 9.69 -8.06 38.29
N LEU A 86 8.93 -8.48 37.28
CA LEU A 86 9.19 -8.09 35.89
C LEU A 86 8.93 -6.59 35.71
N VAL A 87 9.85 -5.95 35.00
CA VAL A 87 9.68 -4.59 34.46
C VAL A 87 9.52 -4.62 32.94
N CYS A 88 10.18 -5.56 32.25
CA CYS A 88 9.92 -5.90 30.85
C CYS A 88 9.36 -7.31 30.76
N TYR A 89 8.12 -7.44 30.27
CA TYR A 89 7.42 -8.71 30.16
C TYR A 89 7.75 -9.48 28.88
N CYS A 90 8.16 -8.78 27.82
CA CYS A 90 8.47 -9.43 26.54
C CYS A 90 9.78 -10.21 26.60
N PHE A 91 10.77 -9.66 27.31
CA PHE A 91 12.13 -10.18 27.39
C PHE A 91 12.52 -10.56 28.83
N GLU A 92 11.51 -10.68 29.70
CA GLU A 92 11.61 -11.15 31.08
C GLU A 92 12.64 -10.44 31.98
N HIS A 93 13.00 -9.19 31.67
CA HIS A 93 13.88 -8.41 32.55
C HIS A 93 13.15 -8.03 33.85
N LYS A 94 13.82 -8.36 34.96
CA LYS A 94 13.43 -8.02 36.33
C LYS A 94 14.04 -6.70 36.75
N VAL A 95 13.51 -6.16 37.84
CA VAL A 95 14.10 -4.97 38.46
C VAL A 95 15.47 -5.28 39.05
N SER A 96 15.65 -6.46 39.65
CA SER A 96 16.95 -6.92 40.15
C SER A 96 18.04 -6.91 39.07
N ASP A 97 17.71 -7.28 37.83
CA ASP A 97 18.70 -7.33 36.74
C ASP A 97 19.30 -5.95 36.46
N ILE A 98 18.45 -4.92 36.46
CA ILE A 98 18.87 -3.51 36.27
C ILE A 98 19.63 -3.02 37.50
N GLU A 99 19.12 -3.28 38.70
CA GLU A 99 19.74 -2.86 39.96
C GLU A 99 21.14 -3.48 40.13
N ASP A 100 21.31 -4.76 39.80
CA ASP A 100 22.58 -5.47 39.89
C ASP A 100 23.59 -4.98 38.85
N GLU A 101 23.14 -4.69 37.63
CA GLU A 101 24.00 -4.12 36.58
C GLU A 101 24.47 -2.70 36.91
N VAL A 102 23.56 -1.86 37.41
CA VAL A 102 23.87 -0.50 37.87
C VAL A 102 24.82 -0.55 39.08
N ARG A 103 24.62 -1.48 40.02
CA ARG A 103 25.53 -1.67 41.15
C ARG A 103 26.94 -2.06 40.70
N ARG A 104 27.07 -2.87 39.66
CA ARG A 104 28.37 -3.34 39.15
C ARG A 104 29.08 -2.31 38.27
N THR A 105 28.36 -1.54 37.47
CA THR A 105 28.95 -0.71 36.40
C THR A 105 28.66 0.78 36.50
N GLY A 106 27.72 1.20 37.36
CA GLY A 106 27.18 2.55 37.42
C GLY A 106 26.09 2.84 36.37
N ALA A 107 25.83 1.93 35.43
CA ALA A 107 24.84 2.07 34.37
C ALA A 107 24.13 0.73 34.09
N SER A 108 23.16 0.74 33.16
CA SER A 108 22.55 -0.49 32.66
C SER A 108 22.40 -0.42 31.14
N PHE A 109 22.80 -1.49 30.46
CA PHE A 109 22.64 -1.64 29.01
C PHE A 109 21.31 -2.34 28.65
N ILE A 110 20.53 -2.78 29.64
CA ILE A 110 19.21 -3.38 29.45
C ILE A 110 18.24 -2.50 28.63
N PRO A 111 18.13 -1.17 28.85
CA PRO A 111 17.27 -0.32 28.02
C PRO A 111 17.62 -0.39 26.53
N ASP A 112 18.91 -0.45 26.19
CA ASP A 112 19.38 -0.51 24.81
C ASP A 112 19.12 -1.89 24.22
N ALA A 113 19.40 -2.96 24.96
CA ALA A 113 19.12 -4.34 24.56
C ALA A 113 17.61 -4.58 24.32
N ILE A 114 16.74 -4.00 25.15
CA ILE A 114 15.29 -4.02 24.92
C ILE A 114 14.95 -3.23 23.64
N GLY A 115 15.55 -2.05 23.46
CA GLY A 115 15.33 -1.20 22.29
C GLY A 115 15.71 -1.89 20.98
N GLU A 116 16.81 -2.63 20.94
CA GLU A 116 17.25 -3.42 19.78
C GLU A 116 16.26 -4.55 19.46
N GLN A 117 15.81 -5.29 20.47
CA GLN A 117 14.83 -6.36 20.29
C GLN A 117 13.45 -5.83 19.84
N CYS A 118 13.02 -4.66 20.34
CA CYS A 118 11.83 -3.97 19.85
C CYS A 118 11.99 -3.55 18.38
N LYS A 119 13.15 -2.98 18.00
CA LYS A 119 13.43 -2.63 16.58
C LYS A 119 13.41 -3.85 15.66
N ALA A 120 13.77 -5.02 16.18
CA ALA A 120 13.67 -6.29 15.46
C ALA A 120 12.24 -6.87 15.41
N GLY A 121 11.24 -6.18 15.98
CA GLY A 121 9.84 -6.62 15.97
C GLY A 121 9.57 -7.85 16.86
N LEU A 122 10.43 -8.11 17.84
CA LEU A 122 10.32 -9.27 18.73
C LEU A 122 9.42 -9.00 19.95
N ASP A 123 8.95 -7.76 20.14
CA ASP A 123 8.11 -7.40 21.27
C ASP A 123 6.62 -7.67 21.03
N ARG A 124 5.91 -7.96 22.13
CA ARG A 124 4.45 -8.06 22.17
C ARG A 124 3.89 -7.24 23.32
N CYS A 125 4.28 -5.97 23.42
CA CYS A 125 3.98 -5.12 24.59
C CYS A 125 2.47 -5.04 24.89
N GLU A 126 1.62 -4.96 23.87
CA GLU A 126 0.16 -4.90 24.03
C GLU A 126 -0.44 -6.19 24.61
N GLU A 127 0.23 -7.33 24.46
CA GLU A 127 -0.24 -8.64 24.93
C GLU A 127 0.46 -9.10 26.22
N MET A 128 1.70 -8.66 26.45
CA MET A 128 2.55 -9.17 27.53
C MET A 128 2.64 -8.19 28.71
N ASN A 129 2.53 -6.88 28.48
CA ASN A 129 2.64 -5.88 29.56
C ASN A 129 1.26 -5.49 30.09
N PRO A 130 0.98 -5.60 31.40
CA PRO A 130 -0.27 -5.16 32.01
C PRO A 130 -0.66 -3.71 31.71
N GLN A 131 0.29 -2.82 31.47
CA GLN A 131 0.00 -1.43 31.08
C GLN A 131 -0.41 -1.27 29.61
N GLY A 132 -0.32 -2.32 28.79
CA GLY A 132 -0.62 -2.30 27.35
C GLY A 132 0.23 -1.31 26.56
N SER A 133 1.47 -1.07 26.98
CA SER A 133 2.40 -0.11 26.34
C SER A 133 3.85 -0.50 26.59
N CYS A 134 4.79 0.16 25.89
CA CYS A 134 6.22 -0.12 26.02
C CYS A 134 6.71 -0.07 27.48
N CYS A 135 7.56 -1.03 27.87
CA CYS A 135 8.15 -1.08 29.21
C CYS A 135 9.27 -0.04 29.42
N LEU A 136 9.88 0.49 28.36
CA LEU A 136 11.10 1.32 28.45
C LEU A 136 10.98 2.53 29.38
N GLY A 137 9.80 3.13 29.50
CA GLY A 137 9.57 4.20 30.46
C GLY A 137 9.78 3.73 31.91
N ASN A 138 9.27 2.56 32.27
CA ASN A 138 9.46 1.97 33.60
C ASN A 138 10.90 1.49 33.81
N VAL A 139 11.51 0.88 32.78
CA VAL A 139 12.91 0.43 32.81
C VAL A 139 13.85 1.60 33.10
N ARG A 140 13.72 2.71 32.35
CA ARG A 140 14.53 3.92 32.56
C ARG A 140 14.28 4.54 33.94
N GLN A 141 13.05 4.50 34.43
CA GLN A 141 12.73 4.96 35.78
C GLN A 141 13.44 4.13 36.86
N VAL A 142 13.42 2.79 36.73
CA VAL A 142 14.13 1.88 37.64
C VAL A 142 15.63 2.13 37.60
N MET A 143 16.22 2.25 36.40
CA MET A 143 17.64 2.56 36.22
C MET A 143 18.02 3.88 36.91
N LYS A 144 17.23 4.94 36.70
CA LYS A 144 17.46 6.25 37.33
C LYS A 144 17.38 6.16 38.87
N GLN A 145 16.43 5.39 39.39
CA GLN A 145 16.29 5.16 40.84
C GLN A 145 17.49 4.41 41.41
N ALA A 146 18.00 3.39 40.70
CA ALA A 146 19.18 2.62 41.10
C ALA A 146 20.47 3.45 41.04
N GLN A 147 20.62 4.34 40.05
CA GLN A 147 21.78 5.25 39.99
C GLN A 147 21.76 6.27 41.12
N ALA A 148 20.58 6.84 41.40
CA ALA A 148 20.41 7.80 42.49
C ALA A 148 20.71 7.18 43.87
N SER A 149 20.38 5.90 44.10
CA SER A 149 20.67 5.23 45.37
C SER A 149 22.15 4.94 45.59
N LEU A 150 22.96 4.91 44.53
CA LEU A 150 24.42 4.75 44.59
C LEU A 150 25.18 6.08 44.69
N GLY A 151 24.51 7.22 44.63
CA GLY A 151 25.16 8.53 44.55
C GLY A 151 25.97 8.72 43.27
N VAL A 152 25.65 7.95 42.21
CA VAL A 152 26.24 8.13 40.89
C VAL A 152 25.49 9.29 40.23
N ASP A 153 26.10 10.48 40.25
CA ASP A 153 25.58 11.62 39.51
C ASP A 153 25.50 11.27 38.02
N ALA A 154 24.36 11.57 37.39
CA ALA A 154 24.00 11.21 36.01
C ALA A 154 24.84 11.89 34.90
N ALA A 155 26.10 12.27 35.19
CA ALA A 155 26.92 13.14 34.36
C ALA A 155 27.94 12.43 33.47
N ALA A 156 28.08 11.10 33.52
CA ALA A 156 29.02 10.35 32.67
C ALA A 156 28.28 9.37 31.76
N GLY A 157 27.72 9.88 30.65
CA GLY A 157 27.14 9.01 29.61
C GLY A 157 26.16 9.65 28.61
N ALA A 158 25.90 10.96 28.69
CA ALA A 158 24.97 11.63 27.78
C ALA A 158 25.69 12.58 26.83
N SER A 159 26.21 12.08 25.71
CA SER A 159 26.31 12.89 24.50
C SER A 159 24.94 12.96 23.84
N SER A 160 24.22 14.05 24.14
CA SER A 160 23.40 14.84 23.22
C SER A 160 22.74 14.10 22.05
N GLU A 161 21.44 13.82 22.14
CA GLU A 161 20.43 14.65 21.47
C GLU A 161 19.03 14.28 21.98
N ALA A 162 18.33 15.25 22.56
CA ALA A 162 16.91 15.14 22.87
C ALA A 162 16.09 15.31 21.58
N THR A 163 16.20 14.35 20.67
CA THR A 163 15.24 14.19 19.60
C THR A 163 14.03 13.47 20.18
N ALA A 164 12.83 14.04 20.02
CA ALA A 164 11.58 13.38 20.39
C ALA A 164 11.57 11.96 19.83
N LEU A 165 11.63 10.97 20.73
CA LEU A 165 11.83 9.58 20.36
C LEU A 165 10.54 9.08 19.68
N PRO A 166 10.62 8.50 18.46
CA PRO A 166 9.47 7.89 17.82
C PRO A 166 8.93 6.76 18.70
N ASP A 167 7.61 6.68 18.74
CA ASP A 167 6.83 5.78 19.58
C ASP A 167 7.31 4.33 19.36
N CYS A 168 8.02 3.77 20.35
CA CYS A 168 8.62 2.42 20.25
C CYS A 168 7.57 1.32 20.07
N CYS A 169 6.28 1.64 20.21
CA CYS A 169 5.15 0.73 20.00
C CYS A 169 4.17 1.22 18.92
N ALA A 170 4.55 2.22 18.11
CA ALA A 170 3.87 2.37 16.83
C ALA A 170 4.16 1.08 16.05
N ALA A 171 3.11 0.30 15.80
CA ALA A 171 3.19 -0.81 14.88
C ALA A 171 3.88 -0.31 13.59
N PRO A 172 4.80 -1.07 12.99
CA PRO A 172 5.11 -0.81 11.60
C PRO A 172 3.77 -0.91 10.87
N GLU A 173 3.30 0.21 10.29
CA GLU A 173 2.18 0.15 9.37
C GLU A 173 2.52 -0.95 8.36
N SER A 174 1.62 -1.93 8.31
CA SER A 174 1.75 -3.17 7.59
C SER A 174 2.50 -3.01 6.27
N SER A 175 3.73 -3.49 6.23
CA SER A 175 4.31 -3.98 4.97
C SER A 175 4.95 -5.32 5.28
N ALA A 176 4.26 -6.34 4.80
CA ALA A 176 4.78 -7.69 4.71
C ALA A 176 6.10 -7.66 3.95
N GLU A 177 7.14 -8.23 4.54
CA GLU A 177 8.20 -8.82 3.73
C GLU A 177 7.69 -10.12 3.11
N GLU A 178 8.10 -10.39 1.87
CA GLU A 178 8.72 -11.69 1.57
C GLU A 178 9.79 -11.50 0.49
N GLY A 179 11.01 -11.93 0.82
CA GLY A 179 12.25 -11.79 0.04
C GLY A 179 12.29 -12.56 -1.30
N SER A 180 13.40 -12.57 -2.04
CA SER A 180 14.70 -13.07 -1.57
C SER A 180 15.80 -12.91 -2.64
N ALA A 181 17.08 -12.85 -2.24
CA ALA A 181 18.10 -13.89 -2.52
C ALA A 181 19.55 -13.35 -2.42
N GLN A 182 20.28 -13.90 -1.45
CA GLN A 182 21.72 -14.22 -1.39
C GLN A 182 22.76 -13.35 -2.15
N ALA A 183 23.45 -12.54 -1.33
CA ALA A 183 24.91 -12.34 -1.24
C ALA A 183 25.79 -12.27 -2.51
N MET A 184 26.29 -11.06 -2.80
CA MET A 184 27.73 -10.77 -2.99
C MET A 184 28.00 -9.26 -2.79
N PRO A 185 29.23 -8.85 -2.44
CA PRO A 185 29.47 -7.68 -1.61
C PRO A 185 29.56 -6.40 -2.43
N ARG A 186 29.00 -5.30 -1.91
CA ARG A 186 29.59 -3.96 -2.06
C ARG A 186 28.86 -2.95 -1.19
N GLU A 187 29.64 -2.29 -0.35
CA GLU A 187 29.30 -1.01 0.26
C GLU A 187 28.75 -0.06 -0.80
N HIS A 188 27.60 0.56 -0.56
CA HIS A 188 27.37 1.97 -0.90
C HIS A 188 26.09 2.46 -0.21
N ASN A 189 26.19 3.64 0.38
CA ASN A 189 25.14 4.35 1.13
C ASN A 189 23.85 4.55 0.30
N VAL A 190 22.75 3.90 0.71
CA VAL A 190 21.41 4.11 0.11
C VAL A 190 20.38 4.37 1.22
N GLY A 191 20.62 5.38 2.06
CA GLY A 191 19.63 5.88 3.03
C GLY A 191 18.61 6.88 2.46
N MET A 192 18.83 7.38 1.24
CA MET A 192 18.04 8.47 0.64
C MET A 192 16.95 7.97 -0.32
N TRP A 193 17.03 6.73 -0.82
CA TRP A 193 16.19 6.26 -1.94
C TRP A 193 15.00 5.39 -1.51
N SER A 194 14.98 4.84 -0.29
CA SER A 194 13.91 3.96 0.19
C SER A 194 12.60 4.70 0.55
N ALA A 195 12.69 5.93 1.07
CA ALA A 195 11.53 6.80 1.26
C ALA A 195 10.93 7.28 -0.07
N GLY A 196 11.78 7.45 -1.10
CA GLY A 196 11.34 7.77 -2.46
C GLY A 196 10.60 6.61 -3.14
N GLY A 197 10.96 5.36 -2.85
CA GLY A 197 10.40 4.16 -3.50
C GLY A 197 8.90 3.91 -3.21
N ALA A 198 8.46 4.06 -1.97
CA ALA A 198 7.06 3.83 -1.60
C ALA A 198 6.13 4.95 -2.11
N LEU A 199 6.59 6.20 -2.03
CA LEU A 199 5.89 7.35 -2.59
C LEU A 199 5.83 7.26 -4.13
N THR A 200 6.92 6.87 -4.79
CA THR A 200 6.92 6.66 -6.25
C THR A 200 6.03 5.50 -6.66
N ALA A 201 6.00 4.38 -5.93
CA ALA A 201 5.11 3.25 -6.21
C ALA A 201 3.62 3.59 -6.03
N GLY A 202 3.25 4.33 -4.99
CA GLY A 202 1.87 4.79 -4.80
C GLY A 202 1.44 5.80 -5.87
N VAL A 203 2.35 6.70 -6.26
CA VAL A 203 2.12 7.69 -7.32
C VAL A 203 2.04 7.03 -8.70
N LEU A 204 2.91 6.05 -9.00
CA LEU A 204 2.91 5.23 -10.22
C LEU A 204 1.68 4.33 -10.30
N SER A 205 1.28 3.70 -9.18
CA SER A 205 0.07 2.89 -9.12
C SER A 205 -1.20 3.72 -9.30
N SER A 206 -1.19 4.98 -8.85
CA SER A 206 -2.30 5.90 -9.07
C SER A 206 -2.23 6.52 -10.47
N ALA A 207 -1.04 6.61 -11.10
CA ALA A 207 -0.81 7.26 -12.39
C ALA A 207 -1.70 6.73 -13.50
N CYS A 208 -2.10 5.47 -13.49
CA CYS A 208 -3.06 4.95 -14.48
C CYS A 208 -4.44 5.63 -14.43
N CYS A 209 -4.81 6.29 -13.32
CA CYS A 209 -6.10 6.98 -13.15
C CYS A 209 -6.02 8.50 -13.30
N TRP A 210 -4.95 9.16 -12.78
CA TRP A 210 -4.82 10.62 -12.87
C TRP A 210 -4.02 11.08 -14.08
N LEU A 211 -3.10 10.27 -14.62
CA LEU A 211 -2.29 10.65 -15.79
C LEU A 211 -3.14 10.86 -17.05
N PRO A 212 -4.13 10.01 -17.38
CA PRO A 212 -5.01 10.29 -18.53
C PRO A 212 -5.79 11.60 -18.35
N LEU A 213 -6.31 11.87 -17.15
CA LEU A 213 -7.04 13.10 -16.84
C LEU A 213 -6.12 14.34 -16.85
N ALA A 214 -4.89 14.21 -16.37
CA ALA A 214 -3.88 15.26 -16.37
C ALA A 214 -3.43 15.61 -17.78
N LEU A 215 -3.19 14.62 -18.64
CA LEU A 215 -2.81 14.83 -20.05
C LEU A 215 -3.92 15.52 -20.83
N ILE A 216 -5.19 15.15 -20.60
CA ILE A 216 -6.35 15.86 -21.16
C ILE A 216 -6.41 17.31 -20.66
N GLY A 217 -6.11 17.56 -19.38
CA GLY A 217 -6.05 18.90 -18.80
C GLY A 217 -4.97 19.81 -19.41
N VAL A 218 -3.87 19.24 -19.92
CA VAL A 218 -2.81 19.97 -20.65
C VAL A 218 -3.11 20.08 -22.15
N GLY A 219 -4.28 19.63 -22.60
CA GLY A 219 -4.73 19.73 -24.00
C GLY A 219 -4.26 18.59 -24.90
N VAL A 220 -3.72 17.50 -24.35
CA VAL A 220 -3.47 16.27 -25.12
C VAL A 220 -4.81 15.64 -25.44
N SER A 221 -5.10 15.41 -26.71
CA SER A 221 -6.37 14.80 -27.11
C SER A 221 -6.50 13.41 -26.50
N ALA A 222 -7.71 13.05 -26.07
CA ALA A 222 -7.99 11.72 -25.52
C ALA A 222 -7.61 10.59 -26.52
N ALA A 223 -7.67 10.88 -27.83
CA ALA A 223 -7.20 9.99 -28.89
C ALA A 223 -5.68 9.77 -28.86
N GLY A 224 -4.88 10.82 -28.61
CA GLY A 224 -3.41 10.69 -28.51
C GLY A 224 -2.97 9.89 -27.29
N VAL A 225 -3.66 10.04 -26.16
CA VAL A 225 -3.41 9.24 -24.95
C VAL A 225 -3.83 7.78 -25.18
N ALA A 226 -4.99 7.54 -25.78
CA ALA A 226 -5.48 6.19 -26.07
C ALA A 226 -4.52 5.41 -26.99
N GLY A 227 -4.03 6.01 -28.08
CA GLY A 227 -3.13 5.34 -29.02
C GLY A 227 -1.77 4.94 -28.42
N PHE A 228 -1.22 5.73 -27.50
CA PHE A 228 0.01 5.37 -26.79
C PHE A 228 -0.18 4.14 -25.88
N PHE A 229 -1.27 4.09 -25.11
CA PHE A 229 -1.56 2.93 -24.27
C PHE A 229 -1.98 1.69 -25.07
N GLU A 230 -2.60 1.89 -26.24
CA GLU A 230 -2.99 0.80 -27.14
C GLU A 230 -1.76 0.06 -27.71
N ALA A 231 -0.69 0.80 -28.06
CA ALA A 231 0.58 0.22 -28.50
C ALA A 231 1.25 -0.66 -27.43
N TYR A 232 1.19 -0.25 -26.15
CA TYR A 232 1.80 -0.98 -25.04
C TYR A 232 0.86 -2.00 -24.37
N ARG A 233 -0.41 -2.08 -24.77
CA ARG A 233 -1.43 -2.87 -24.10
C ARG A 233 -1.05 -4.34 -23.94
N ILE A 234 -0.51 -4.96 -24.99
CA ILE A 234 -0.12 -6.38 -24.91
C ILE A 234 1.04 -6.59 -23.94
N HIS A 235 1.99 -5.65 -23.86
CA HIS A 235 3.13 -5.73 -22.93
C HIS A 235 2.65 -5.60 -21.48
N LEU A 236 1.73 -4.66 -21.20
CA LEU A 236 1.15 -4.47 -19.88
C LEU A 236 0.34 -5.70 -19.42
N LEU A 237 -0.42 -6.33 -20.32
CA LEU A 237 -1.15 -7.55 -20.02
C LEU A 237 -0.22 -8.73 -19.72
N VAL A 238 0.87 -8.88 -20.47
CA VAL A 238 1.88 -9.93 -20.22
C VAL A 238 2.55 -9.74 -18.85
N VAL A 239 2.98 -8.53 -18.52
CA VAL A 239 3.58 -8.23 -17.20
C VAL A 239 2.58 -8.51 -16.08
N THR A 240 1.32 -8.11 -16.24
CA THR A 240 0.27 -8.35 -15.24
C THR A 240 -0.01 -9.84 -15.05
N ALA A 241 -0.06 -10.61 -16.16
CA ALA A 241 -0.24 -12.06 -16.11
C ALA A 241 0.91 -12.76 -15.37
N LEU A 242 2.16 -12.32 -15.58
CA LEU A 242 3.33 -12.81 -14.84
C LEU A 242 3.24 -12.50 -13.34
N LEU A 243 2.84 -11.28 -12.96
CA LEU A 243 2.67 -10.89 -11.56
C LEU A 243 1.58 -11.71 -10.86
N LEU A 244 0.41 -11.86 -11.49
CA LEU A 244 -0.68 -12.70 -10.97
C LEU A 244 -0.26 -14.17 -10.88
N GLY A 245 0.42 -14.70 -11.90
CA GLY A 245 0.96 -16.06 -11.92
C GLY A 245 1.91 -16.33 -10.76
N THR A 246 2.81 -15.38 -10.46
CA THR A 246 3.68 -15.42 -9.29
C THR A 246 2.86 -15.45 -8.00
N GLY A 247 1.85 -14.59 -7.87
CA GLY A 247 0.93 -14.60 -6.72
C GLY A 247 0.23 -15.94 -6.52
N PHE A 248 -0.28 -16.57 -7.59
CA PHE A 248 -0.93 -17.89 -7.52
C PHE A 248 0.05 -18.98 -7.09
N TYR A 249 1.27 -18.94 -7.62
CA TYR A 249 2.33 -19.87 -7.25
C TYR A 249 2.65 -19.82 -5.74
N PHE A 250 2.83 -18.62 -5.18
CA PHE A 250 3.10 -18.48 -3.74
C PHE A 250 1.93 -18.91 -2.87
N VAL A 251 0.69 -18.56 -3.23
CA VAL A 251 -0.49 -18.84 -2.40
C VAL A 251 -0.95 -20.31 -2.47
N TYR A 252 -0.81 -20.97 -3.63
CA TYR A 252 -1.32 -22.34 -3.84
C TYR A 252 -0.24 -23.42 -3.88
N VAL A 253 0.96 -23.10 -4.38
CA VAL A 253 1.99 -24.10 -4.69
C VAL A 253 3.09 -24.11 -3.62
N ARG A 254 3.50 -22.95 -3.11
CA ARG A 254 4.56 -22.87 -2.09
C ARG A 254 4.00 -23.21 -0.70
N LYS A 255 4.21 -24.45 -0.26
CA LYS A 255 4.00 -24.84 1.13
C LYS A 255 5.28 -24.59 1.94
N PRO A 256 5.20 -23.97 3.14
CA PRO A 256 6.37 -23.84 4.00
C PRO A 256 6.87 -25.23 4.39
N LYS A 257 8.15 -25.53 4.10
CA LYS A 257 8.79 -26.79 4.49
C LYS A 257 9.28 -26.63 5.92
N CYS A 258 8.61 -27.28 6.87
CA CYS A 258 9.03 -27.29 8.27
C CYS A 258 10.07 -28.39 8.50
N ALA A 259 11.07 -28.11 9.34
CA ALA A 259 11.96 -29.14 9.88
C ALA A 259 11.19 -30.01 10.89
N PRO A 260 11.48 -31.31 11.00
CA PRO A 260 10.79 -32.18 11.94
C PRO A 260 11.16 -31.82 13.39
N GLY A 261 10.16 -31.42 14.19
CA GLY A 261 10.30 -31.18 15.63
C GLY A 261 10.13 -29.72 16.09
N GLU A 262 10.01 -28.75 15.17
CA GLU A 262 9.76 -27.35 15.51
C GLU A 262 8.29 -26.95 15.33
N ALA A 263 7.78 -26.13 16.26
CA ALA A 263 6.43 -25.56 16.17
C ALA A 263 6.38 -24.55 15.02
N CYS A 264 5.86 -25.01 13.87
CA CYS A 264 5.75 -24.16 12.70
C CYS A 264 4.61 -23.15 12.84
N ALA A 265 4.85 -21.90 12.45
CA ALA A 265 3.80 -20.89 12.30
C ALA A 265 2.85 -21.33 11.18
N VAL A 266 1.73 -21.95 11.54
CA VAL A 266 0.67 -22.29 10.59
C VAL A 266 0.06 -20.97 10.11
N PRO A 267 0.08 -20.67 8.79
CA PRO A 267 -0.51 -19.44 8.27
C PRO A 267 -1.95 -19.29 8.74
N ASN A 268 -2.32 -18.10 9.23
CA ASN A 268 -3.67 -17.84 9.71
C ASN A 268 -4.69 -18.21 8.61
N PRO A 269 -5.64 -19.14 8.88
CA PRO A 269 -6.56 -19.62 7.86
C PRO A 269 -7.48 -18.50 7.33
N LYS A 270 -7.74 -17.45 8.12
CA LYS A 270 -8.50 -16.28 7.67
C LYS A 270 -7.70 -15.44 6.67
N LEU A 271 -6.42 -15.20 6.95
CA LEU A 271 -5.54 -14.44 6.06
C LEU A 271 -5.28 -15.19 4.75
N GLN A 272 -5.09 -16.51 4.82
CA GLN A 272 -4.93 -17.33 3.61
C GLN A 272 -6.19 -17.32 2.73
N ARG A 273 -7.39 -17.33 3.33
CA ARG A 273 -8.66 -17.16 2.59
C ARG A 273 -8.74 -15.76 1.97
N PHE A 274 -8.38 -14.72 2.73
CA PHE A 274 -8.39 -13.35 2.23
C PHE A 274 -7.44 -13.17 1.03
N ASN A 275 -6.20 -13.66 1.10
CA ASN A 275 -5.23 -13.56 0.00
C ASN A 275 -5.71 -14.31 -1.25
N LYS A 276 -6.37 -15.47 -1.08
CA LYS A 276 -6.99 -16.21 -2.20
C LYS A 276 -8.13 -15.41 -2.84
N ILE A 277 -9.01 -14.83 -2.03
CA ILE A 277 -10.12 -14.00 -2.51
C ILE A 277 -9.56 -12.81 -3.29
N MET A 278 -8.61 -12.07 -2.71
CA MET A 278 -7.97 -10.92 -3.34
C MET A 278 -7.35 -11.25 -4.70
N LEU A 279 -6.62 -12.36 -4.79
CA LEU A 279 -5.96 -12.78 -6.02
C LEU A 279 -6.96 -13.15 -7.13
N TRP A 280 -8.04 -13.85 -6.78
CA TRP A 280 -9.12 -14.16 -7.73
C TRP A 280 -9.90 -12.92 -8.14
N THR A 281 -10.19 -11.99 -7.22
CA THR A 281 -10.84 -10.73 -7.57
C THR A 281 -9.98 -9.93 -8.54
N ALA A 282 -8.67 -9.78 -8.27
CA ALA A 282 -7.76 -9.07 -9.17
C ALA A 282 -7.72 -9.72 -10.56
N THR A 283 -7.72 -11.05 -10.63
CA THR A 283 -7.74 -11.80 -11.89
C THR A 283 -9.01 -11.53 -12.71
N VAL A 284 -10.18 -11.55 -12.06
CA VAL A 284 -11.46 -11.23 -12.72
C VAL A 284 -11.47 -9.80 -13.25
N PHE A 285 -10.98 -8.84 -12.47
CA PHE A 285 -10.86 -7.45 -12.90
C PHE A 285 -9.93 -7.30 -14.12
N VAL A 286 -8.74 -7.93 -14.08
CA VAL A 286 -7.78 -7.88 -15.20
C VAL A 286 -8.36 -8.52 -16.47
N LEU A 287 -9.06 -9.65 -16.36
CA LEU A 287 -9.73 -10.28 -17.50
C LEU A 287 -10.87 -9.41 -18.03
N GLY A 288 -11.66 -8.79 -17.16
CA GLY A 288 -12.72 -7.86 -17.53
C GLY A 288 -12.17 -6.65 -18.30
N PHE A 289 -11.26 -5.89 -17.71
CA PHE A 289 -10.66 -4.74 -18.39
C PHE A 289 -9.82 -5.12 -19.60
N GLY A 290 -9.12 -6.26 -19.57
CA GLY A 290 -8.36 -6.79 -20.70
C GLY A 290 -9.26 -7.13 -21.89
N ALA A 291 -10.45 -7.65 -21.63
CA ALA A 291 -11.44 -7.98 -22.65
C ALA A 291 -12.33 -6.80 -23.08
N PHE A 292 -12.10 -5.60 -22.51
CA PHE A 292 -12.93 -4.40 -22.73
C PHE A 292 -13.33 -4.16 -24.19
N PRO A 293 -12.43 -4.22 -25.19
CA PRO A 293 -12.79 -3.96 -26.59
C PRO A 293 -13.72 -5.00 -27.21
N ASN A 294 -13.72 -6.23 -26.70
CA ASN A 294 -14.55 -7.30 -27.24
C ASN A 294 -16.02 -7.16 -26.84
N TYR A 295 -16.33 -6.46 -25.73
CA TYR A 295 -17.71 -6.30 -25.25
C TYR A 295 -18.19 -4.85 -25.20
N VAL A 296 -17.30 -3.86 -25.18
CA VAL A 296 -17.71 -2.45 -25.15
C VAL A 296 -18.52 -2.08 -26.40
N GLY A 297 -18.20 -2.66 -27.56
CA GLY A 297 -18.97 -2.48 -28.79
C GLY A 297 -20.39 -3.06 -28.67
N TYR A 298 -20.58 -4.14 -27.92
CA TYR A 298 -21.91 -4.67 -27.62
C TYR A 298 -22.69 -3.78 -26.63
N LEU A 299 -21.98 -3.20 -25.67
CA LEU A 299 -22.53 -2.33 -24.61
C LEU A 299 -22.90 -0.93 -25.12
N LEU A 300 -22.16 -0.40 -26.10
CA LEU A 300 -22.41 0.90 -26.73
C LEU A 300 -23.21 0.80 -28.04
N GLY A 301 -23.69 -0.40 -28.40
CA GLY A 301 -24.58 -0.59 -29.54
C GLY A 301 -23.88 -0.57 -30.90
N GLY A 302 -23.05 -1.57 -31.17
CA GLY A 302 -22.90 -2.20 -32.49
C GLY A 302 -22.60 -1.31 -33.70
N ALA A 303 -21.90 -0.19 -33.54
CA ALA A 303 -21.45 0.62 -34.67
C ALA A 303 -19.94 0.79 -34.60
N GLU A 304 -19.24 0.27 -35.61
CA GLU A 304 -17.90 0.68 -36.00
C GLU A 304 -17.90 2.20 -36.20
N THR A 305 -17.69 2.94 -35.12
CA THR A 305 -17.69 4.39 -35.15
C THR A 305 -16.29 4.80 -34.77
N SER A 306 -15.45 4.90 -35.81
CA SER A 306 -14.37 5.86 -35.86
C SER A 306 -14.81 7.12 -35.14
N VAL A 307 -14.09 7.50 -34.09
CA VAL A 307 -14.32 8.75 -33.35
C VAL A 307 -13.93 9.91 -34.26
N SER A 308 -14.77 10.21 -35.26
CA SER A 308 -14.80 11.51 -35.93
C SER A 308 -15.49 12.47 -34.97
N ALA A 309 -14.68 13.08 -34.13
CA ALA A 309 -15.04 14.34 -33.49
C ALA A 309 -15.52 15.32 -34.57
N LEU A 310 -16.52 16.14 -34.22
CA LEU A 310 -17.13 17.16 -35.07
C LEU A 310 -16.07 17.92 -35.90
N SER A 311 -15.95 17.55 -37.17
CA SER A 311 -15.18 18.28 -38.16
C SER A 311 -15.90 18.08 -39.49
N THR A 312 -16.38 19.18 -40.07
CA THR A 312 -17.08 19.22 -41.35
C THR A 312 -16.10 18.94 -42.50
N GLN A 313 -15.44 17.78 -42.52
CA GLN A 313 -14.42 17.46 -43.53
C GLN A 313 -15.05 16.89 -44.80
N VAL A 314 -14.64 17.42 -45.95
CA VAL A 314 -15.07 16.92 -47.25
C VAL A 314 -14.14 15.78 -47.64
N THR A 315 -14.68 14.58 -47.80
CA THR A 315 -13.88 13.42 -48.22
C THR A 315 -13.99 13.23 -49.74
N ARG A 316 -12.85 13.19 -50.44
CA ARG A 316 -12.79 12.86 -51.87
C ARG A 316 -12.07 11.53 -52.06
N THR A 317 -12.58 10.71 -52.96
CA THR A 317 -12.03 9.38 -53.24
C THR A 317 -11.48 9.32 -54.66
N TYR A 318 -10.34 8.66 -54.82
CA TYR A 318 -9.64 8.45 -56.08
C TYR A 318 -9.31 6.98 -56.25
N THR A 319 -9.33 6.51 -57.49
CA THR A 319 -8.80 5.20 -57.88
C THR A 319 -7.37 5.39 -58.36
N ILE A 320 -6.43 4.61 -57.85
CA ILE A 320 -5.01 4.68 -58.22
C ILE A 320 -4.58 3.37 -58.88
N THR A 321 -4.04 3.47 -60.08
CA THR A 321 -3.52 2.32 -60.83
C THR A 321 -2.00 2.39 -60.96
N GLY A 322 -1.36 1.23 -60.90
CA GLY A 322 0.10 1.09 -61.06
C GLY A 322 0.89 0.92 -59.74
N MET A 323 0.23 0.90 -58.58
CA MET A 323 0.89 0.50 -57.33
C MET A 323 1.18 -1.01 -57.36
N THR A 324 2.36 -1.43 -56.90
CA THR A 324 2.80 -2.84 -56.98
C THR A 324 3.15 -3.46 -55.63
N CYS A 325 3.21 -2.66 -54.56
CA CYS A 325 3.39 -3.14 -53.20
C CYS A 325 2.83 -2.14 -52.17
N GLU A 326 2.75 -2.56 -50.91
CA GLU A 326 2.35 -1.73 -49.77
C GLU A 326 3.28 -0.51 -49.55
N GLY A 327 4.56 -0.63 -49.91
CA GLY A 327 5.50 0.50 -49.89
C GLY A 327 5.10 1.63 -50.85
N CYS A 328 4.49 1.31 -52.00
CA CYS A 328 3.99 2.31 -52.94
C CYS A 328 2.89 3.17 -52.32
N SER A 329 1.99 2.58 -51.51
CA SER A 329 0.90 3.32 -50.87
C SER A 329 1.38 4.35 -49.84
N THR A 330 2.49 4.09 -49.16
CA THR A 330 3.08 5.05 -48.20
C THR A 330 3.60 6.30 -48.90
N HIS A 331 4.35 6.16 -50.00
CA HIS A 331 4.87 7.29 -50.76
C HIS A 331 3.75 8.15 -51.37
N VAL A 332 2.67 7.51 -51.84
CA VAL A 332 1.48 8.20 -52.35
C VAL A 332 0.77 8.97 -51.24
N LYS A 333 0.65 8.38 -50.04
CA LYS A 333 0.05 9.04 -48.88
C LYS A 333 0.82 10.31 -48.52
N GLU A 334 2.14 10.20 -48.35
CA GLU A 334 3.00 11.31 -47.95
C GLU A 334 2.93 12.47 -48.96
N ALA A 335 3.01 12.19 -50.26
CA ALA A 335 2.94 13.22 -51.30
C ALA A 335 1.59 13.96 -51.36
N VAL A 336 0.49 13.29 -50.98
CA VAL A 336 -0.85 13.89 -50.97
C VAL A 336 -1.10 14.70 -49.68
N GLU A 337 -0.52 14.29 -48.55
CA GLU A 337 -0.61 15.03 -47.29
C GLU A 337 0.23 16.33 -47.30
N GLU A 338 1.23 16.45 -48.17
CA GLU A 338 1.99 17.69 -48.38
C GLU A 338 1.18 18.79 -49.12
N ILE A 339 0.05 18.44 -49.73
CA ILE A 339 -0.76 19.41 -50.50
C ILE A 339 -1.50 20.35 -49.53
N PRO A 340 -1.32 21.69 -49.66
CA PRO A 340 -2.02 22.64 -48.80
C PRO A 340 -3.54 22.47 -48.87
N GLY A 341 -4.16 22.22 -47.72
CA GLY A 341 -5.60 22.00 -47.59
C GLY A 341 -6.04 20.54 -47.49
N VAL A 342 -5.10 19.59 -47.59
CA VAL A 342 -5.31 18.19 -47.22
C VAL A 342 -5.04 18.03 -45.72
N THR A 343 -6.01 17.47 -44.99
CA THR A 343 -5.91 17.19 -43.56
C THR A 343 -5.31 15.82 -43.30
N SER A 344 -5.72 14.82 -44.09
CA SER A 344 -5.17 13.47 -44.04
C SER A 344 -5.47 12.69 -45.33
N ALA A 345 -4.65 11.67 -45.62
CA ALA A 345 -4.86 10.76 -46.74
C ALA A 345 -4.78 9.29 -46.30
N GLU A 346 -5.70 8.46 -46.78
CA GLU A 346 -5.70 7.01 -46.60
C GLU A 346 -5.53 6.33 -47.96
N VAL A 347 -4.46 5.56 -48.13
CA VAL A 347 -4.19 4.81 -49.36
C VAL A 347 -4.28 3.32 -49.07
N SER A 348 -5.07 2.60 -49.85
CA SER A 348 -5.16 1.14 -49.81
C SER A 348 -4.59 0.57 -51.10
N TYR A 349 -3.44 -0.10 -50.99
CA TYR A 349 -2.85 -0.87 -52.08
C TYR A 349 -3.80 -1.97 -52.57
N GLU A 350 -4.35 -2.77 -51.66
CA GLU A 350 -5.26 -3.89 -52.00
C GLU A 350 -6.52 -3.45 -52.74
N LYS A 351 -7.04 -2.26 -52.42
CA LYS A 351 -8.29 -1.73 -52.99
C LYS A 351 -8.05 -0.71 -54.09
N GLU A 352 -6.79 -0.43 -54.44
CA GLU A 352 -6.41 0.59 -55.43
C GLU A 352 -7.09 1.95 -55.17
N THR A 353 -7.30 2.30 -53.91
CA THR A 353 -8.15 3.44 -53.51
C THR A 353 -7.36 4.42 -52.63
N LEU A 354 -7.46 5.70 -52.95
CA LEU A 354 -7.01 6.83 -52.12
C LEU A 354 -8.22 7.61 -51.63
N ARG A 355 -8.33 7.83 -50.32
CA ARG A 355 -9.28 8.75 -49.69
C ARG A 355 -8.53 9.95 -49.15
N VAL A 356 -8.98 11.14 -49.51
CA VAL A 356 -8.39 12.40 -49.09
C VAL A 356 -9.41 13.16 -48.27
N HIS A 357 -9.05 13.50 -47.04
CA HIS A 357 -9.85 14.34 -46.16
C HIS A 357 -9.38 15.79 -46.30
N LEU A 358 -10.31 16.67 -46.67
CA LEU A 358 -10.05 18.07 -46.95
C LEU A 358 -10.74 18.94 -45.90
N ASP A 359 -10.09 20.05 -45.56
CA ASP A 359 -10.74 21.13 -44.83
C ASP A 359 -11.92 21.69 -45.67
N PRO A 360 -13.11 21.92 -45.09
CA PRO A 360 -14.27 22.46 -45.81
C PRO A 360 -14.00 23.79 -46.52
N ASP A 361 -13.05 24.59 -46.02
CA ASP A 361 -12.66 25.89 -46.61
C ASP A 361 -11.42 25.79 -47.53
N ALA A 362 -10.85 24.60 -47.71
CA ALA A 362 -9.66 24.39 -48.54
C ALA A 362 -9.95 24.41 -50.05
N ARG A 363 -9.03 25.03 -50.79
CA ARG A 363 -9.04 25.10 -52.27
C ARG A 363 -8.19 24.01 -52.93
N ALA A 364 -7.98 22.86 -52.30
CA ALA A 364 -7.29 21.77 -52.97
C ALA A 364 -8.15 21.26 -54.13
N THR A 365 -7.61 21.38 -55.33
CA THR A 365 -8.27 20.95 -56.57
C THR A 365 -7.96 19.50 -56.85
N ASP A 366 -8.88 18.79 -57.50
CA ASP A 366 -8.66 17.39 -57.90
C ASP A 366 -7.42 17.26 -58.80
N ALA A 367 -7.15 18.28 -59.62
CA ALA A 367 -5.97 18.34 -60.46
C ALA A 367 -4.66 18.33 -59.66
N GLN A 368 -4.58 19.02 -58.51
CA GLN A 368 -3.38 19.02 -57.67
C GLN A 368 -3.12 17.64 -57.05
N ILE A 369 -4.17 16.97 -56.59
CA ILE A 369 -4.08 15.63 -56.01
C ILE A 369 -3.67 14.61 -57.07
N ILE A 370 -4.28 14.67 -58.26
CA ILE A 370 -3.93 13.78 -59.37
C ILE A 370 -2.48 14.03 -59.82
N THR A 371 -2.05 15.29 -59.94
CA THR A 371 -0.68 15.65 -60.36
C THR A 371 0.36 15.13 -59.36
N ALA A 372 0.09 15.19 -58.05
CA ALA A 372 0.99 14.67 -57.02
C ALA A 372 1.16 13.15 -57.14
N VAL A 373 0.08 12.42 -57.42
CA VAL A 373 0.13 10.97 -57.65
C VAL A 373 0.85 10.63 -58.96
N GLU A 374 0.63 11.42 -60.02
CA GLU A 374 1.30 11.26 -61.32
C GLU A 374 2.80 11.58 -61.27
N ALA A 375 3.23 12.52 -60.44
CA ALA A 375 4.65 12.82 -60.22
C ALA A 375 5.43 11.63 -59.65
N LEU A 376 4.74 10.71 -58.96
CA LEU A 376 5.30 9.46 -58.45
C LEU A 376 5.25 8.31 -59.48
N GLY A 377 4.72 8.55 -60.68
CA GLY A 377 4.65 7.57 -61.76
C GLY A 377 3.38 6.70 -61.77
N TYR A 378 2.37 7.04 -60.95
CA TYR A 378 1.09 6.32 -60.90
C TYR A 378 -0.01 7.09 -61.63
N ARG A 379 -1.17 6.47 -61.89
CA ARG A 379 -2.33 7.19 -62.45
C ARG A 379 -3.46 7.25 -61.44
N ALA A 380 -4.02 8.43 -61.24
CA ALA A 380 -5.16 8.65 -60.35
C ALA A 380 -6.38 9.17 -61.13
N THR A 381 -7.56 8.63 -60.86
CA THR A 381 -8.83 9.14 -61.37
C THR A 381 -9.81 9.40 -60.24
N ARG A 382 -10.52 10.53 -60.28
CA ARG A 382 -11.52 10.84 -59.25
C ARG A 382 -12.68 9.86 -59.36
N LYS A 383 -13.04 9.23 -58.24
CA LYS A 383 -14.25 8.44 -58.13
C LYS A 383 -15.37 9.40 -57.74
N GLU A 384 -16.25 9.72 -58.69
CA GLU A 384 -17.45 10.50 -58.40
C GLU A 384 -18.33 9.69 -57.44
N GLY A 385 -18.57 10.23 -56.25
CA GLY A 385 -19.49 9.63 -55.29
C GLY A 385 -20.92 9.81 -55.80
N ALA A 386 -21.65 8.70 -55.92
CA ALA A 386 -23.10 8.71 -56.01
C ALA A 386 -23.65 9.51 -54.82
N SER A 387 -24.45 10.55 -55.12
CA SER A 387 -25.13 11.37 -54.11
C SER A 387 -26.14 10.57 -53.30
#